data_AF-A0A9Q4GRX8-F1
#
_entry.id   AF-A0A9Q4GRX8-F1
#
_cell.length_a   1.000
_cell.length_b   1.000
_cell.length_c   1.000
_cell.angle_alpha   90.00
_cell.angle_beta   90.00
_cell.angle_gamma   90.00
#
_symmetry.space_group_name_H-M   'P 1'
#
loop_
_entity.id
_entity.type
_entity.pdbx_description
1 polymer ?
#
loop_
_entity_poly.entity_id
_entity_poly.type
_entity_poly.pdbx_seq_one_letter_code
_entity_poly.pdbx_strand_id
1 'polypeptide(L)'
;MKEFCSSSIWNQVYAYRAIRDLSARLMFGEQYLTSELFEGFRYTGLSLETDENMFPPLLRGYAPEVAGVARTNATVIIRQGERIIYQEQVSKGPFRIRDMNYIGDGTLNVTVKEQDGSEQHFTIETSRLSMLIRPGQFLFKLAAGKPLSDDHKTEGPAFGTGSFSRGMSNNTTLFGGVLAATDYQNVSLGIGRDIAPFGVFSAKVSYSRANTGDFSGKQHSAGGSYSITYSKEFDAINSQLTFAGYRFSERGYMTMNQFVDLRYRGGNTDSSKEMYNIIFNKVFPSLRMNVYLNYSHQTFWNKPGINNYSMTLSRNFDWGEKKNLSLSMSAYRTESDSTKDNGVYASLSVPLDDNRGMFSYSGSYNKNSRSNNVNYYSDIDNSSNYSLSAGEGDGRVNLAGFYTNEGGNNYLSLSGTYIQDNVITVSGQSRGGFTLTGEGAAFHRSGNTMAPRILADTSGTADINVRGTGKAVRTNTFGKAVIPVATAYSRGQLSLDLDAMPDNAEALTSVQQATLTSGAIGYRKFNVVEGYKIMGIIAMNDNTHPPFGASVINDKNAEIGIVADNGSAYLTGIQSGQTLKVAWGGQTQCTVRIPEIKDNNVQFNMLLPCQ
;
A
#
# COMPACT_ATOMS: atom_id res chain seq x y z
N MET A 1 16.80 -33.61 -4.46
CA MET A 1 17.62 -32.70 -5.28
C MET A 1 16.91 -31.35 -5.24
N LYS A 2 17.39 -30.38 -4.43
CA LYS A 2 16.77 -29.06 -4.32
C LYS A 2 17.50 -28.14 -5.30
N GLU A 3 16.82 -27.75 -6.38
CA GLU A 3 17.29 -26.66 -7.24
C GLU A 3 17.29 -25.36 -6.43
N PHE A 4 18.46 -24.92 -6.00
CA PHE A 4 18.69 -23.52 -5.66
C PHE A 4 18.83 -22.76 -6.99
N CYS A 5 17.70 -22.37 -7.59
CA CYS A 5 17.71 -21.43 -8.70
C CYS A 5 17.97 -20.03 -8.14
N SER A 6 19.25 -19.64 -8.03
CA SER A 6 19.66 -18.28 -7.71
C SER A 6 20.01 -17.54 -9.01
N SER A 7 19.01 -17.21 -9.82
CA SER A 7 19.15 -16.17 -10.84
C SER A 7 18.65 -14.85 -10.23
N SER A 8 19.57 -13.98 -9.83
CA SER A 8 19.23 -12.61 -9.46
C SER A 8 19.02 -11.80 -10.74
N ILE A 9 17.77 -11.73 -11.20
CA ILE A 9 17.39 -10.90 -12.35
C ILE A 9 16.69 -9.66 -11.81
N TRP A 10 17.10 -8.48 -12.27
CA TRP A 10 16.46 -7.23 -11.90
C TRP A 10 15.08 -7.15 -12.54
N ASN A 11 13.99 -7.12 -11.77
CA ASN A 11 12.64 -7.13 -12.37
C ASN A 11 12.32 -5.92 -13.26
N GLN A 12 12.93 -4.75 -13.01
CA GLN A 12 12.66 -3.52 -13.76
C GLN A 12 13.76 -2.48 -13.53
N VAL A 13 14.18 -1.77 -14.58
CA VAL A 13 15.13 -0.64 -14.48
C VAL A 13 14.55 0.60 -15.17
N TYR A 14 14.40 1.70 -14.42
CA TYR A 14 13.83 2.94 -14.94
C TYR A 14 14.34 4.18 -14.19
N ALA A 15 14.19 5.33 -14.83
CA ALA A 15 14.37 6.66 -14.27
C ALA A 15 13.09 7.47 -14.48
N TYR A 16 12.78 8.40 -13.58
CA TYR A 16 11.63 9.28 -13.75
C TYR A 16 11.88 10.67 -13.15
N ARG A 17 11.11 11.64 -13.62
CA ARG A 17 11.12 13.02 -13.14
C ARG A 17 9.74 13.64 -13.22
N ALA A 18 9.34 14.35 -12.17
CA ALA A 18 8.13 15.18 -12.16
C ALA A 18 8.34 16.46 -12.99
N ILE A 19 7.38 16.78 -13.85
CA ILE A 19 7.30 17.99 -14.67
C ILE A 19 6.14 18.84 -14.13
N ARG A 20 6.48 19.76 -13.23
CA ARG A 20 5.51 20.57 -12.46
C ARG A 20 4.55 21.34 -13.36
N ASP A 21 5.06 22.00 -14.39
CA ASP A 21 4.28 22.93 -15.20
C ASP A 21 3.20 22.22 -16.04
N LEU A 22 3.34 20.91 -16.26
CA LEU A 22 2.36 20.06 -16.95
C LEU A 22 1.53 19.18 -15.99
N SER A 23 1.77 19.26 -14.67
CA SER A 23 1.28 18.29 -13.69
C SER A 23 1.52 16.83 -14.12
N ALA A 24 2.70 16.57 -14.72
CA ALA A 24 3.00 15.32 -15.39
C ALA A 24 4.29 14.67 -14.87
N ARG A 25 4.48 13.38 -15.16
CA ARG A 25 5.69 12.62 -14.89
C ARG A 25 6.27 12.11 -16.18
N LEU A 26 7.56 12.38 -16.39
CA LEU A 26 8.37 11.79 -17.44
C LEU A 26 9.04 10.53 -16.90
N MET A 27 8.92 9.40 -17.58
CA MET A 27 9.65 8.16 -17.26
C MET A 27 10.48 7.70 -18.45
N PHE A 28 11.62 7.07 -18.17
CA PHE A 28 12.54 6.49 -19.13
C PHE A 28 13.02 5.12 -18.66
N GLY A 29 13.11 4.15 -19.57
CA GLY A 29 13.55 2.79 -19.30
C GLY A 29 12.38 1.81 -19.33
N GLU A 30 12.47 0.74 -18.55
CA GLU A 30 11.48 -0.32 -18.51
C GLU A 30 10.27 0.09 -17.67
N GLN A 31 9.08 -0.08 -18.22
CA GLN A 31 7.83 0.32 -17.61
C GLN A 31 6.66 -0.50 -18.16
N TYR A 32 5.50 -0.34 -17.53
CA TYR A 32 4.26 -0.95 -17.97
C TYR A 32 3.35 0.15 -18.51
N LEU A 33 2.74 -0.10 -19.66
CA LEU A 33 1.73 0.82 -20.19
C LEU A 33 0.50 0.69 -19.30
N THR A 34 0.21 1.71 -18.50
CA THR A 34 -1.04 1.77 -17.74
C THR A 34 -2.03 2.65 -18.50
N SER A 35 -3.07 2.05 -19.07
CA SER A 35 -4.05 2.78 -19.89
C SER A 35 -5.46 2.31 -19.58
N GLU A 36 -6.38 3.27 -19.46
CA GLU A 36 -7.82 2.99 -19.31
C GLU A 36 -8.45 2.45 -20.61
N LEU A 37 -7.76 2.68 -21.74
CA LEU A 37 -8.27 2.39 -23.08
C LEU A 37 -7.75 1.06 -23.61
N PHE A 38 -6.46 0.81 -23.39
CA PHE A 38 -5.73 -0.32 -23.95
C PHE A 38 -5.25 -1.24 -22.86
N GLU A 39 -5.22 -2.54 -23.14
CA GLU A 39 -4.61 -3.51 -22.22
C GLU A 39 -3.13 -3.15 -21.98
N GLY A 40 -2.70 -3.22 -20.72
CA GLY A 40 -1.33 -2.88 -20.34
C GLY A 40 -0.33 -3.94 -20.76
N PHE A 41 0.85 -3.49 -21.19
CA PHE A 41 1.96 -4.36 -21.57
C PHE A 41 3.30 -3.78 -21.13
N ARG A 42 4.30 -4.65 -20.95
CA ARG A 42 5.67 -4.23 -20.58
C ARG A 42 6.40 -3.69 -21.79
N TYR A 43 7.10 -2.59 -21.62
CA TYR A 43 7.92 -1.99 -22.66
C TYR A 43 9.14 -1.28 -22.09
N THR A 44 10.13 -1.02 -22.95
CA THR A 44 11.24 -0.11 -22.65
C THR A 44 11.15 1.11 -23.56
N GLY A 45 11.23 2.31 -22.99
CA GLY A 45 11.08 3.55 -23.75
C GLY A 45 10.81 4.77 -22.89
N LEU A 46 10.13 5.76 -23.47
CA LEU A 46 9.78 7.03 -22.85
C LEU A 46 8.26 7.10 -22.60
N SER A 47 7.87 7.71 -21.49
CA SER A 47 6.47 8.09 -21.24
C SER A 47 6.38 9.46 -20.58
N LEU A 48 5.35 10.21 -20.94
CA LEU A 48 4.94 11.45 -20.31
C LEU A 48 3.45 11.37 -20.00
N GLU A 49 3.11 11.27 -18.72
CA GLU A 49 1.73 11.07 -18.25
C GLU A 49 1.35 12.07 -17.17
N THR A 50 0.09 12.50 -17.14
CA THR A 50 -0.42 13.31 -16.03
C THR A 50 -0.31 12.53 -14.71
N ASP A 51 0.30 13.14 -13.69
CA ASP A 51 0.43 12.56 -12.35
C ASP A 51 -0.69 13.12 -11.46
N GLU A 52 -1.77 12.35 -11.33
CA GLU A 52 -2.94 12.73 -10.52
C GLU A 52 -2.62 12.95 -9.04
N ASN A 53 -1.50 12.43 -8.54
CA ASN A 53 -1.07 12.72 -7.17
C ASN A 53 -0.71 14.20 -7.01
N MET A 54 -0.43 14.95 -8.08
CA MET A 54 -0.23 16.39 -8.02
C MET A 54 -1.53 17.17 -7.80
N PHE A 55 -2.69 16.54 -8.02
CA PHE A 55 -3.99 17.16 -7.72
C PHE A 55 -4.32 17.04 -6.22
N PRO A 56 -5.13 17.98 -5.68
CA PRO A 56 -5.64 17.90 -4.31
C PRO A 56 -6.25 16.53 -3.98
N PRO A 57 -6.12 16.01 -2.74
CA PRO A 57 -6.59 14.67 -2.37
C PRO A 57 -8.06 14.37 -2.68
N LEU A 58 -8.93 15.39 -2.64
CA LEU A 58 -10.36 15.31 -2.99
C LEU A 58 -10.63 14.95 -4.47
N LEU A 59 -9.58 14.84 -5.29
CA LEU A 59 -9.61 14.57 -6.74
C LEU A 59 -9.00 13.22 -7.12
N ARG A 60 -8.60 12.39 -6.15
CA ARG A 60 -7.82 11.16 -6.40
C ARG A 60 -8.73 9.90 -6.41
N GLY A 61 -8.39 8.94 -7.27
CA GLY A 61 -9.24 7.78 -7.64
C GLY A 61 -9.32 6.59 -6.67
N TYR A 62 -9.94 5.52 -7.15
CA TYR A 62 -10.30 4.27 -6.43
C TYR A 62 -9.23 3.17 -6.57
N ALA A 63 -9.10 2.30 -5.56
CA ALA A 63 -8.31 1.06 -5.62
C ALA A 63 -9.22 -0.17 -5.47
N PRO A 64 -9.08 -1.19 -6.33
CA PRO A 64 -9.92 -2.38 -6.31
C PRO A 64 -9.59 -3.28 -5.12
N GLU A 65 -10.62 -3.93 -4.59
CA GLU A 65 -10.49 -4.91 -3.52
C GLU A 65 -10.46 -6.33 -4.09
N VAL A 66 -9.43 -7.12 -3.72
CA VAL A 66 -9.33 -8.53 -4.08
C VAL A 66 -9.81 -9.39 -2.91
N ALA A 67 -10.86 -10.17 -3.13
CA ALA A 67 -11.44 -11.05 -2.12
C ALA A 67 -11.47 -12.51 -2.59
N GLY A 68 -11.22 -13.44 -1.68
CA GLY A 68 -11.19 -14.88 -1.95
C GLY A 68 -11.26 -15.71 -0.66
N VAL A 69 -11.12 -17.03 -0.78
CA VAL A 69 -11.09 -17.95 0.37
C VAL A 69 -9.89 -18.89 0.26
N ALA A 70 -9.02 -18.88 1.27
CA ALA A 70 -7.88 -19.79 1.40
C ALA A 70 -8.25 -21.04 2.22
N ARG A 71 -7.83 -22.24 1.77
CA ARG A 71 -8.11 -23.52 2.45
C ARG A 71 -7.12 -23.84 3.57
N THR A 72 -5.92 -23.32 3.46
CA THR A 72 -4.81 -23.41 4.41
C THR A 72 -4.28 -22.01 4.69
N ASN A 73 -3.23 -21.87 5.51
CA ASN A 73 -2.50 -20.60 5.49
C ASN A 73 -1.84 -20.52 4.11
N ALA A 74 -2.16 -19.50 3.34
CA ALA A 74 -1.80 -19.43 1.92
C ALA A 74 -0.96 -18.18 1.65
N THR A 75 -0.17 -18.24 0.58
CA THR A 75 0.44 -17.03 0.02
C THR A 75 -0.40 -16.55 -1.14
N VAL A 76 -1.02 -15.39 -0.99
CA VAL A 76 -1.76 -14.75 -2.08
C VAL A 76 -0.77 -13.94 -2.89
N ILE A 77 -0.66 -14.26 -4.18
CA ILE A 77 0.22 -13.61 -5.14
C ILE A 77 -0.66 -12.96 -6.19
N ILE A 78 -0.64 -11.64 -6.25
CA ILE A 78 -1.40 -10.87 -7.24
C ILE A 78 -0.41 -10.40 -8.29
N ARG A 79 -0.70 -10.73 -9.55
CA ARG A 79 0.08 -10.32 -10.71
C ARG A 79 -0.73 -9.45 -11.66
N GLN A 80 -0.07 -8.50 -12.30
CA GLN A 80 -0.58 -7.81 -13.49
C GLN A 80 0.39 -8.12 -14.64
N GLY A 81 -0.07 -8.84 -15.66
CA GLY A 81 0.84 -9.60 -16.52
C GLY A 81 1.63 -10.61 -15.67
N GLU A 82 2.95 -10.67 -15.83
CA GLU A 82 3.84 -11.57 -15.09
C GLU A 82 4.45 -10.96 -13.81
N ARG A 83 4.25 -9.65 -13.55
CA ARG A 83 4.81 -8.96 -12.39
C ARG A 83 3.99 -9.21 -11.13
N ILE A 84 4.64 -9.72 -10.08
CA ILE A 84 4.07 -9.71 -8.72
C ILE A 84 3.97 -8.27 -8.22
N ILE A 85 2.74 -7.77 -8.12
CA ILE A 85 2.42 -6.42 -7.63
C ILE A 85 2.12 -6.40 -6.14
N TYR A 86 1.64 -7.53 -5.62
CA TYR A 86 1.32 -7.71 -4.22
C TYR A 86 1.53 -9.17 -3.84
N GLN A 87 2.14 -9.39 -2.67
CA GLN A 87 2.32 -10.73 -2.11
C GLN A 87 2.24 -10.64 -0.59
N GLU A 88 1.35 -11.44 -0.02
CA GLU A 88 1.11 -11.51 1.42
C GLU A 88 0.72 -12.93 1.85
N GLN A 89 1.10 -13.30 3.07
CA GLN A 89 0.61 -14.52 3.71
C GLN A 89 -0.73 -14.24 4.39
N VAL A 90 -1.74 -15.01 4.02
CA VAL A 90 -3.08 -14.91 4.62
C VAL A 90 -3.35 -16.16 5.46
N SER A 91 -4.06 -15.98 6.57
CA SER A 91 -4.55 -17.10 7.37
C SER A 91 -5.62 -17.87 6.60
N LYS A 92 -5.84 -19.12 7.02
CA LYS A 92 -6.94 -19.95 6.52
C LYS A 92 -8.31 -19.29 6.65
N GLY A 93 -9.06 -19.21 5.55
CA GLY A 93 -10.41 -18.63 5.49
C GLY A 93 -10.57 -17.51 4.46
N PRO A 94 -11.70 -16.78 4.49
CA PRO A 94 -11.94 -15.62 3.64
C PRO A 94 -10.91 -14.53 3.89
N PHE A 95 -10.36 -13.97 2.82
CA PHE A 95 -9.44 -12.85 2.87
C PHE A 95 -9.95 -11.71 1.99
N ARG A 96 -9.56 -10.48 2.35
CA ARG A 96 -9.87 -9.25 1.62
C ARG A 96 -8.62 -8.38 1.62
N ILE A 97 -8.05 -8.16 0.45
CA ILE A 97 -6.87 -7.33 0.27
C ILE A 97 -7.34 -5.97 -0.23
N ARG A 98 -7.22 -4.96 0.63
CA ARG A 98 -7.59 -3.55 0.38
C ARG A 98 -6.38 -2.64 0.19
N ASP A 99 -5.24 -3.05 0.76
CA ASP A 99 -4.03 -2.23 0.82
C ASP A 99 -3.12 -2.45 -0.41
N MET A 100 -3.72 -2.80 -1.55
CA MET A 100 -3.03 -2.82 -2.81
C MET A 100 -2.79 -1.38 -3.27
N ASN A 101 -1.52 -1.06 -3.53
CA ASN A 101 -1.17 0.21 -4.14
C ASN A 101 -1.90 0.36 -5.47
N TYR A 102 -2.35 1.59 -5.77
CA TYR A 102 -3.01 1.94 -7.03
C TYR A 102 -2.28 1.35 -8.25
N ILE A 103 -3.01 0.54 -9.01
CA ILE A 103 -2.59 -0.07 -10.27
C ILE A 103 -3.58 0.44 -11.31
N GLY A 104 -3.08 0.94 -12.44
CA GLY A 104 -3.94 1.36 -13.54
C GLY A 104 -4.77 0.20 -14.10
N ASP A 105 -5.66 0.51 -15.04
CA ASP A 105 -6.56 -0.49 -15.63
C ASP A 105 -5.82 -1.70 -16.23
N GLY A 106 -6.44 -2.87 -16.13
CA GLY A 106 -5.91 -4.12 -16.64
C GLY A 106 -6.44 -5.36 -15.91
N THR A 107 -5.99 -6.51 -16.36
CA THR A 107 -6.38 -7.81 -15.82
C THR A 107 -5.40 -8.24 -14.72
N LEU A 108 -5.92 -8.49 -13.52
CA LEU A 108 -5.16 -9.02 -12.40
C LEU A 108 -5.30 -10.54 -12.34
N ASN A 109 -4.17 -11.23 -12.43
CA ASN A 109 -4.07 -12.67 -12.23
C ASN A 109 -3.81 -12.93 -10.74
N VAL A 110 -4.78 -13.53 -10.07
CA VAL A 110 -4.68 -13.87 -8.65
C VAL A 110 -4.35 -15.35 -8.52
N THR A 111 -3.22 -15.65 -7.89
CA THR A 111 -2.84 -17.02 -7.50
C THR A 111 -2.88 -17.13 -5.99
N VAL A 112 -3.70 -18.04 -5.47
CA VAL A 112 -3.70 -18.43 -4.05
C VAL A 112 -2.91 -19.72 -3.94
N LYS A 113 -1.66 -19.63 -3.43
CA LYS A 113 -0.79 -20.79 -3.23
C LYS A 113 -0.97 -21.34 -1.83
N GLU A 114 -1.61 -22.49 -1.74
CA GLU A 114 -1.89 -23.19 -0.50
C GLU A 114 -0.61 -23.87 0.05
N GLN A 115 -0.58 -24.12 1.36
CA GLN A 115 0.55 -24.76 2.03
C GLN A 115 0.73 -26.24 1.67
N ASP A 116 -0.31 -26.90 1.19
CA ASP A 116 -0.25 -28.28 0.67
C ASP A 116 0.33 -28.35 -0.76
N GLY A 117 0.64 -27.19 -1.36
CA GLY A 117 1.18 -27.06 -2.70
C GLY A 117 0.13 -26.91 -3.81
N SER A 118 -1.16 -26.98 -3.49
CA SER A 118 -2.22 -26.71 -4.45
C SER A 118 -2.36 -25.22 -4.75
N GLU A 119 -2.80 -24.87 -5.96
CA GLU A 119 -2.97 -23.47 -6.39
C GLU A 119 -4.39 -23.22 -6.90
N GLN A 120 -4.98 -22.09 -6.49
CA GLN A 120 -6.23 -21.59 -7.05
C GLN A 120 -5.92 -20.38 -7.92
N HIS A 121 -6.49 -20.34 -9.13
CA HIS A 121 -6.28 -19.25 -10.09
C HIS A 121 -7.61 -18.61 -10.45
N PHE A 122 -7.70 -17.30 -10.33
CA PHE A 122 -8.81 -16.52 -10.85
C PHE A 122 -8.33 -15.15 -11.29
N THR A 123 -9.16 -14.50 -12.09
CA THR A 123 -8.83 -13.25 -12.74
C THR A 123 -9.82 -12.18 -12.32
N ILE A 124 -9.32 -10.98 -12.01
CA ILE A 124 -10.15 -9.80 -11.73
C ILE A 124 -9.76 -8.72 -12.74
N GLU A 125 -10.72 -8.22 -13.51
CA GLU A 125 -10.48 -7.02 -14.32
C GLU A 125 -10.62 -5.79 -13.43
N THR A 126 -9.54 -5.04 -13.31
CA THR A 126 -9.55 -3.76 -12.62
C THR A 126 -9.71 -2.67 -13.65
N SER A 127 -10.76 -1.89 -13.51
CA SER A 127 -10.92 -0.61 -14.20
C SER A 127 -11.19 0.45 -13.16
N ARG A 128 -10.76 1.69 -13.42
CA ARG A 128 -11.20 2.81 -12.60
C ARG A 128 -12.72 2.83 -12.55
N LEU A 129 -13.26 2.78 -11.34
CA LEU A 129 -14.65 3.11 -11.12
C LEU A 129 -14.86 4.54 -11.58
N SER A 130 -15.57 4.63 -12.71
CA SER A 130 -15.82 5.83 -13.49
C SER A 130 -14.58 6.55 -14.03
N MET A 131 -14.42 6.51 -15.35
CA MET A 131 -13.54 7.42 -16.12
C MET A 131 -14.05 8.87 -16.09
N LEU A 132 -14.72 9.29 -15.00
CA LEU A 132 -15.19 10.66 -14.82
C LEU A 132 -14.10 11.50 -14.20
N ILE A 133 -13.77 12.59 -14.87
CA ILE A 133 -12.89 13.62 -14.35
C ILE A 133 -13.65 14.93 -14.25
N ARG A 134 -13.17 15.86 -13.41
CA ARG A 134 -13.87 17.12 -13.18
C ARG A 134 -13.88 18.00 -14.44
N PRO A 135 -14.90 18.86 -14.58
CA PRO A 135 -14.95 19.86 -15.65
C PRO A 135 -13.63 20.59 -15.83
N GLY A 136 -13.18 20.72 -17.07
CA GLY A 136 -11.97 21.44 -17.41
C GLY A 136 -10.67 20.70 -17.06
N GLN A 137 -10.73 19.56 -16.36
CA GLN A 137 -9.56 18.69 -16.23
C GLN A 137 -9.25 18.02 -17.56
N PHE A 138 -7.96 17.89 -17.83
CA PHE A 138 -7.41 17.21 -18.99
C PHE A 138 -6.29 16.29 -18.53
N LEU A 139 -6.54 14.99 -18.57
CA LEU A 139 -5.52 13.97 -18.33
C LEU A 139 -4.99 13.50 -19.67
N PHE A 140 -3.69 13.29 -19.77
CA PHE A 140 -3.09 12.74 -20.98
C PHE A 140 -1.99 11.73 -20.63
N LYS A 141 -1.75 10.82 -21.56
CA LYS A 141 -0.62 9.88 -21.52
C LYS A 141 -0.03 9.77 -22.91
N LEU A 142 1.27 9.98 -23.01
CA LEU A 142 2.04 9.79 -24.22
C LEU A 142 3.15 8.78 -23.91
N ALA A 143 3.30 7.75 -24.73
CA ALA A 143 4.41 6.81 -24.57
C ALA A 143 4.92 6.32 -25.92
N ALA A 144 6.21 6.02 -25.99
CA ALA A 144 6.85 5.45 -27.16
C ALA A 144 7.99 4.53 -26.74
N GLY A 145 8.14 3.39 -27.40
CA GLY A 145 9.15 2.41 -27.02
C GLY A 145 9.04 1.11 -27.81
N LYS A 146 9.61 0.04 -27.25
CA LYS A 146 9.48 -1.32 -27.77
C LYS A 146 8.91 -2.23 -26.68
N PRO A 147 7.97 -3.14 -27.02
CA PRO A 147 7.50 -4.14 -26.07
C PRO A 147 8.69 -4.99 -25.58
N LEU A 148 8.57 -5.47 -24.35
CA LEU A 148 9.64 -6.19 -23.65
C LEU A 148 9.10 -7.53 -23.16
N SER A 149 9.88 -8.59 -23.36
CA SER A 149 9.68 -9.88 -22.71
C SER A 149 10.17 -9.87 -21.27
N ASP A 150 9.91 -10.97 -20.57
CA ASP A 150 10.32 -11.14 -19.17
C ASP A 150 11.83 -11.19 -18.98
N ASP A 151 12.56 -11.70 -19.97
CA ASP A 151 14.03 -11.77 -20.01
C ASP A 151 14.68 -10.48 -20.53
N HIS A 152 13.97 -9.35 -20.45
CA HIS A 152 14.44 -8.01 -20.80
C HIS A 152 14.81 -7.85 -22.28
N LYS A 153 14.33 -8.74 -23.16
CA LYS A 153 14.55 -8.63 -24.61
C LYS A 153 13.42 -7.84 -25.23
N THR A 154 13.77 -7.00 -26.19
CA THR A 154 12.75 -6.27 -26.96
C THR A 154 12.09 -7.22 -27.95
N GLU A 155 10.77 -7.31 -27.88
CA GLU A 155 9.95 -8.11 -28.78
C GLU A 155 8.97 -7.20 -29.52
N GLY A 156 8.88 -7.38 -30.83
CA GLY A 156 7.93 -6.65 -31.66
C GLY A 156 8.43 -5.28 -32.15
N PRO A 157 7.58 -4.62 -32.93
CA PRO A 157 7.88 -3.32 -33.52
C PRO A 157 7.94 -2.22 -32.46
N ALA A 158 8.61 -1.12 -32.80
CA ALA A 158 8.48 0.11 -32.03
C ALA A 158 7.03 0.61 -32.11
N PHE A 159 6.51 1.09 -30.99
CA PHE A 159 5.16 1.63 -30.89
C PHE A 159 5.18 3.07 -30.38
N GLY A 160 4.14 3.80 -30.71
CA GLY A 160 3.75 5.06 -30.09
C GLY A 160 2.30 4.98 -29.64
N THR A 161 1.99 5.56 -28.50
CA THR A 161 0.62 5.65 -27.98
C THR A 161 0.36 7.01 -27.37
N GLY A 162 -0.86 7.47 -27.58
CA GLY A 162 -1.37 8.71 -27.00
C GLY A 162 -2.81 8.51 -26.57
N SER A 163 -3.12 8.86 -25.32
CA SER A 163 -4.48 8.89 -24.82
C SER A 163 -4.77 10.17 -24.06
N PHE A 164 -6.04 10.53 -24.00
CA PHE A 164 -6.53 11.66 -23.24
C PHE A 164 -7.87 11.35 -22.58
N SER A 165 -8.16 12.06 -21.50
CA SER A 165 -9.47 12.14 -20.87
C SER A 165 -9.76 13.61 -20.54
N ARG A 166 -10.97 14.10 -20.87
CA ARG A 166 -11.36 15.50 -20.70
C ARG A 166 -12.77 15.60 -20.11
N GLY A 167 -12.87 16.27 -18.96
CA GLY A 167 -14.15 16.60 -18.34
C GLY A 167 -14.83 17.73 -19.13
N MET A 168 -15.80 17.37 -19.96
CA MET A 168 -16.53 18.31 -20.83
C MET A 168 -17.54 19.14 -20.05
N SER A 169 -18.15 18.55 -19.01
CA SER A 169 -19.11 19.19 -18.12
C SER A 169 -19.02 18.59 -16.71
N ASN A 170 -19.87 19.05 -15.78
CA ASN A 170 -19.93 18.53 -14.41
C ASN A 170 -20.27 17.04 -14.31
N ASN A 171 -20.80 16.46 -15.38
CA ASN A 171 -21.30 15.10 -15.38
C ASN A 171 -20.86 14.31 -16.60
N THR A 172 -20.04 14.86 -17.51
CA THR A 172 -19.66 14.19 -18.76
C THR A 172 -18.16 14.29 -18.98
N THR A 173 -17.53 13.13 -19.21
CA THR A 173 -16.13 13.01 -19.58
C THR A 173 -16.01 12.31 -20.92
N LEU A 174 -15.19 12.85 -21.80
CA LEU A 174 -14.81 12.22 -23.07
C LEU A 174 -13.38 11.71 -22.94
N PHE A 175 -13.13 10.48 -23.36
CA PHE A 175 -11.80 9.91 -23.35
C PHE A 175 -11.54 9.14 -24.65
N GLY A 176 -10.29 9.08 -25.06
CA GLY A 176 -9.91 8.42 -26.31
C GLY A 176 -8.41 8.35 -26.50
N GLY A 177 -7.98 7.51 -27.42
CA GLY A 177 -6.57 7.28 -27.65
C GLY A 177 -6.29 6.40 -28.85
N VAL A 178 -5.02 6.37 -29.22
CA VAL A 178 -4.47 5.59 -30.32
C VAL A 178 -3.19 4.92 -29.86
N LEU A 179 -3.05 3.65 -30.20
CA LEU A 179 -1.84 2.87 -30.06
C LEU A 179 -1.43 2.34 -31.44
N ALA A 180 -0.26 2.73 -31.91
CA ALA A 180 0.22 2.44 -33.25
C ALA A 180 1.63 1.87 -33.22
N ALA A 181 1.86 0.82 -33.99
CA ALA A 181 3.16 0.23 -34.26
C ALA A 181 3.20 -0.25 -35.72
N THR A 182 4.37 -0.65 -36.19
CA THR A 182 4.47 -1.32 -37.50
C THR A 182 3.59 -2.58 -37.47
N ASP A 183 2.71 -2.75 -38.46
CA ASP A 183 1.79 -3.90 -38.57
C ASP A 183 0.73 -4.04 -37.45
N TYR A 184 0.58 -3.08 -36.53
CA TYR A 184 -0.46 -3.12 -35.50
C TYR A 184 -1.00 -1.73 -35.16
N GLN A 185 -2.32 -1.56 -35.15
CA GLN A 185 -3.01 -0.35 -34.75
C GLN A 185 -4.20 -0.69 -33.84
N ASN A 186 -4.43 0.12 -32.80
CA ASN A 186 -5.61 0.05 -31.96
C ASN A 186 -6.08 1.47 -31.63
N VAL A 187 -7.35 1.77 -31.89
CA VAL A 187 -7.98 3.06 -31.63
C VAL A 187 -9.14 2.86 -30.69
N SER A 188 -9.25 3.69 -29.66
CA SER A 188 -10.31 3.60 -28.67
C SER A 188 -10.93 4.96 -28.41
N LEU A 189 -12.24 5.00 -28.25
CA LEU A 189 -13.01 6.19 -27.91
C LEU A 189 -14.12 5.80 -26.94
N GLY A 190 -14.38 6.64 -25.96
CA GLY A 190 -15.51 6.44 -25.07
C GLY A 190 -15.94 7.68 -24.32
N ILE A 191 -17.05 7.50 -23.61
CA ILE A 191 -17.75 8.55 -22.87
C ILE A 191 -18.12 8.01 -21.50
N GLY A 192 -17.84 8.79 -20.47
CA GLY A 192 -18.31 8.61 -19.11
C GLY A 192 -19.36 9.67 -18.80
N ARG A 193 -20.47 9.27 -18.20
CA ARG A 193 -21.51 10.19 -17.75
C ARG A 193 -22.03 9.82 -16.37
N ASP A 194 -22.02 10.79 -15.46
CA ASP A 194 -22.81 10.73 -14.25
C ASP A 194 -24.26 11.09 -14.59
N ILE A 195 -25.16 10.13 -14.40
CA ILE A 195 -26.59 10.32 -14.62
C ILE A 195 -27.26 10.28 -13.25
N ALA A 196 -26.98 11.26 -12.40
CA ALA A 196 -27.67 11.38 -11.11
C ALA A 196 -29.21 11.39 -11.30
N PRO A 197 -29.99 10.63 -10.50
CA PRO A 197 -29.60 9.78 -9.37
C PRO A 197 -29.30 8.31 -9.73
N PHE A 198 -29.21 7.98 -11.01
CA PHE A 198 -29.03 6.63 -11.55
C PHE A 198 -27.60 6.10 -11.47
N GLY A 199 -26.61 6.91 -11.10
CA GLY A 199 -25.21 6.49 -10.95
C GLY A 199 -24.37 6.83 -12.18
N VAL A 200 -23.16 6.30 -12.21
CA VAL A 200 -22.18 6.62 -13.24
C VAL A 200 -22.10 5.49 -14.27
N PHE A 201 -22.24 5.88 -15.53
CA PHE A 201 -22.11 5.00 -16.69
C PHE A 201 -20.87 5.39 -17.48
N SER A 202 -20.13 4.42 -18.02
CA SER A 202 -19.18 4.68 -19.08
C SER A 202 -19.27 3.63 -20.16
N ALA A 203 -19.04 4.04 -21.40
CA ALA A 203 -19.02 3.15 -22.55
C ALA A 203 -17.83 3.50 -23.43
N LYS A 204 -17.15 2.47 -23.93
CA LYS A 204 -16.04 2.63 -24.87
C LYS A 204 -16.12 1.62 -26.01
N VAL A 205 -15.63 2.04 -27.15
CA VAL A 205 -15.46 1.23 -28.35
C VAL A 205 -14.00 1.29 -28.75
N SER A 206 -13.40 0.13 -28.98
CA SER A 206 -12.02 -0.02 -29.43
C SER A 206 -12.00 -0.82 -30.71
N TYR A 207 -11.14 -0.47 -31.65
CA TYR A 207 -10.97 -1.16 -32.91
C TYR A 207 -9.48 -1.45 -33.13
N SER A 208 -9.15 -2.71 -33.34
CA SER A 208 -7.77 -3.14 -33.60
C SER A 208 -7.63 -3.68 -35.01
N ARG A 209 -6.50 -3.39 -35.65
CA ARG A 209 -6.06 -3.98 -36.90
C ARG A 209 -4.61 -4.45 -36.74
N ALA A 210 -4.38 -5.72 -37.03
CA ALA A 210 -3.07 -6.35 -37.00
C ALA A 210 -2.78 -7.05 -38.32
N ASN A 211 -1.60 -6.80 -38.87
CA ASN A 211 -1.03 -7.53 -40.00
C ASN A 211 -0.08 -8.59 -39.43
N THR A 212 -0.54 -9.84 -39.42
CA THR A 212 0.18 -10.96 -38.81
C THR A 212 1.11 -11.66 -39.79
N GLY A 213 1.13 -11.23 -41.06
CA GLY A 213 2.02 -11.74 -42.11
C GLY A 213 1.98 -13.27 -42.22
N ASP A 214 3.15 -13.86 -42.45
CA ASP A 214 3.30 -15.32 -42.60
C ASP A 214 3.34 -16.07 -41.26
N PHE A 215 3.42 -15.36 -40.12
CA PHE A 215 3.63 -15.97 -38.80
C PHE A 215 2.36 -16.58 -38.20
N SER A 216 1.16 -16.29 -38.73
CA SER A 216 -0.12 -16.74 -38.16
C SER A 216 -1.03 -17.50 -39.14
N GLY A 217 -0.63 -17.75 -40.39
CA GLY A 217 -1.50 -18.35 -41.43
C GLY A 217 -2.72 -17.49 -41.83
N LYS A 218 -3.08 -16.47 -41.04
CA LYS A 218 -3.96 -15.36 -41.38
C LYS A 218 -3.08 -14.16 -41.66
N GLN A 219 -3.26 -13.54 -42.82
CA GLN A 219 -2.44 -12.39 -43.21
C GLN A 219 -2.90 -11.10 -42.49
N HIS A 220 -4.18 -10.99 -42.14
CA HIS A 220 -4.75 -9.83 -41.46
C HIS A 220 -5.80 -10.25 -40.42
N SER A 221 -5.78 -9.60 -39.25
CA SER A 221 -6.82 -9.69 -38.21
C SER A 221 -7.33 -8.30 -37.89
N ALA A 222 -8.66 -8.13 -37.89
CA ALA A 222 -9.30 -6.89 -37.48
C ALA A 222 -10.61 -7.18 -36.77
N GLY A 223 -10.95 -6.34 -35.78
CA GLY A 223 -12.20 -6.47 -35.03
C GLY A 223 -12.39 -5.37 -34.01
N GLY A 224 -13.64 -5.25 -33.55
CA GLY A 224 -14.06 -4.33 -32.51
C GLY A 224 -14.13 -4.96 -31.12
N SER A 225 -13.99 -4.13 -30.09
CA SER A 225 -14.27 -4.43 -28.69
C SER A 225 -15.12 -3.33 -28.07
N TYR A 226 -16.16 -3.71 -27.36
CA TYR A 226 -17.16 -2.82 -26.78
C TYR A 226 -17.18 -3.08 -25.28
N SER A 227 -17.07 -2.04 -24.47
CA SER A 227 -17.10 -2.16 -23.02
C SER A 227 -18.04 -1.12 -22.42
N ILE A 228 -18.84 -1.57 -21.45
CA ILE A 228 -19.76 -0.75 -20.68
C ILE A 228 -19.44 -1.00 -19.21
N THR A 229 -19.30 0.08 -18.44
CA THR A 229 -19.14 0.01 -16.99
C THR A 229 -20.19 0.85 -16.30
N TYR A 230 -20.63 0.37 -15.15
CA TYR A 230 -21.62 1.03 -14.31
C TYR A 230 -21.20 0.93 -12.84
N SER A 231 -21.37 2.03 -12.11
CA SER A 231 -21.09 2.09 -10.67
C SER A 231 -22.11 2.98 -9.97
N LYS A 232 -22.57 2.56 -8.79
CA LYS A 232 -23.52 3.32 -7.99
C LYS A 232 -23.42 3.00 -6.51
N GLU A 233 -23.43 4.07 -5.72
CA GLU A 233 -23.69 4.01 -4.28
C GLU A 233 -25.16 4.35 -4.01
N PHE A 234 -25.80 3.56 -3.14
CA PHE A 234 -27.20 3.68 -2.78
C PHE A 234 -27.31 3.97 -1.27
N ASP A 235 -27.14 5.23 -0.89
CA ASP A 235 -27.15 5.67 0.51
C ASP A 235 -28.44 5.28 1.24
N ALA A 236 -29.59 5.49 0.59
CA ALA A 236 -30.92 5.23 1.17
C ALA A 236 -31.12 3.78 1.62
N ILE A 237 -30.43 2.83 0.97
CA ILE A 237 -30.49 1.41 1.30
C ILE A 237 -29.14 0.88 1.83
N ASN A 238 -28.17 1.72 2.17
CA ASN A 238 -26.82 1.31 2.63
C ASN A 238 -26.22 0.22 1.73
N SER A 239 -26.28 0.41 0.42
CA SER A 239 -25.80 -0.56 -0.57
C SER A 239 -24.84 0.10 -1.53
N GLN A 240 -23.89 -0.65 -2.05
CA GLN A 240 -22.96 -0.19 -3.06
C GLN A 240 -22.87 -1.25 -4.15
N LEU A 241 -23.23 -0.88 -5.36
CA LEU A 241 -22.81 -1.60 -6.55
C LEU A 241 -21.50 -0.97 -7.00
N THR A 242 -20.42 -1.51 -6.46
CA THR A 242 -19.07 -1.01 -6.66
C THR A 242 -18.73 -1.03 -8.15
N PHE A 243 -18.94 -2.16 -8.83
CA PHE A 243 -18.66 -2.32 -10.27
C PHE A 243 -19.65 -3.26 -10.94
N ALA A 244 -20.18 -2.86 -12.10
CA ALA A 244 -20.80 -3.76 -13.06
C ALA A 244 -20.19 -3.46 -14.45
N GLY A 245 -19.33 -4.36 -14.93
CA GLY A 245 -18.64 -4.25 -16.20
C GLY A 245 -19.11 -5.34 -17.17
N TYR A 246 -19.31 -4.96 -18.43
CA TYR A 246 -19.49 -5.87 -19.54
C TYR A 246 -18.51 -5.51 -20.65
N ARG A 247 -17.82 -6.50 -21.21
CA ARG A 247 -16.96 -6.35 -22.38
C ARG A 247 -17.26 -7.44 -23.39
N PHE A 248 -17.47 -7.06 -24.65
CA PHE A 248 -17.55 -7.96 -25.79
C PHE A 248 -16.43 -7.65 -26.76
N SER A 249 -15.72 -8.68 -27.24
CA SER A 249 -14.65 -8.55 -28.23
C SER A 249 -14.90 -9.52 -29.39
N GLU A 250 -14.88 -8.97 -30.60
CA GLU A 250 -14.97 -9.76 -31.82
C GLU A 250 -13.76 -10.69 -31.97
N ARG A 251 -13.93 -11.81 -32.68
CA ARG A 251 -12.86 -12.82 -32.85
C ARG A 251 -11.58 -12.26 -33.47
N GLY A 252 -11.68 -11.21 -34.28
CA GLY A 252 -10.54 -10.56 -34.92
C GLY A 252 -9.93 -9.40 -34.11
N TYR A 253 -10.55 -9.02 -32.98
CA TYR A 253 -9.98 -8.03 -32.07
C TYR A 253 -8.77 -8.63 -31.36
N MET A 254 -7.67 -7.87 -31.32
CA MET A 254 -6.42 -8.31 -30.74
C MET A 254 -5.75 -7.18 -29.97
N THR A 255 -5.23 -7.47 -28.79
CA THR A 255 -4.44 -6.54 -27.98
C THR A 255 -2.96 -6.60 -28.36
N MET A 256 -2.16 -5.62 -27.92
CA MET A 256 -0.73 -5.58 -28.24
C MET A 256 0.02 -6.79 -27.66
N ASN A 257 -0.35 -7.23 -26.44
CA ASN A 257 0.20 -8.46 -25.84
C ASN A 257 -0.05 -9.66 -26.76
N GLN A 258 -1.30 -9.86 -27.17
CA GLN A 258 -1.67 -10.96 -28.07
C GLN A 258 -0.94 -10.87 -29.42
N PHE A 259 -0.77 -9.67 -29.98
CA PHE A 259 -0.02 -9.48 -31.23
C PHE A 259 1.45 -9.89 -31.10
N VAL A 260 2.12 -9.45 -30.03
CA VAL A 260 3.53 -9.78 -29.77
C VAL A 260 3.68 -11.28 -29.48
N ASP A 261 2.81 -11.85 -28.64
CA ASP A 261 2.79 -13.27 -28.32
C ASP A 261 2.61 -14.14 -29.57
N LEU A 262 1.64 -13.80 -30.42
CA LEU A 262 1.38 -14.51 -31.66
C LEU A 262 2.61 -14.48 -32.59
N ARG A 263 3.35 -13.36 -32.63
CA ARG A 263 4.53 -13.18 -33.49
C ARG A 263 5.77 -13.95 -33.02
N TYR A 264 6.02 -14.00 -31.71
CA TYR A 264 7.28 -14.56 -31.17
C TYR A 264 7.14 -15.93 -30.54
N ARG A 265 5.96 -16.24 -30.01
CA ARG A 265 5.71 -17.49 -29.25
C ARG A 265 4.91 -18.50 -30.07
N GLY A 266 4.33 -18.10 -31.22
CA GLY A 266 3.60 -18.98 -32.14
C GLY A 266 2.41 -19.71 -31.51
N GLY A 267 1.98 -19.25 -30.33
CA GLY A 267 0.96 -19.90 -29.50
C GLY A 267 -0.45 -19.48 -29.88
N ASN A 268 -1.42 -20.32 -29.50
CA ASN A 268 -2.84 -20.04 -29.65
C ASN A 268 -3.25 -19.05 -28.54
N THR A 269 -3.01 -17.76 -28.73
CA THR A 269 -3.35 -16.71 -27.75
C THR A 269 -4.83 -16.75 -27.41
N ASP A 270 -5.17 -16.70 -26.12
CA ASP A 270 -6.54 -16.73 -25.63
C ASP A 270 -7.34 -15.56 -26.22
N SER A 271 -8.37 -15.88 -27.01
CA SER A 271 -9.20 -14.89 -27.68
C SER A 271 -10.46 -14.67 -26.84
N SER A 272 -10.40 -13.69 -25.93
CA SER A 272 -11.53 -13.34 -25.07
C SER A 272 -12.73 -12.88 -25.90
N LYS A 273 -13.91 -13.43 -25.60
CA LYS A 273 -15.18 -13.12 -26.27
C LYS A 273 -16.05 -12.19 -25.43
N GLU A 274 -16.50 -12.65 -24.28
CA GLU A 274 -17.31 -11.86 -23.35
C GLU A 274 -16.67 -11.87 -21.97
N MET A 275 -16.77 -10.75 -21.25
CA MET A 275 -16.40 -10.66 -19.85
C MET A 275 -17.46 -9.87 -19.09
N TYR A 276 -17.98 -10.45 -18.02
CA TYR A 276 -18.94 -9.86 -17.09
C TYR A 276 -18.30 -9.81 -15.72
N ASN A 277 -18.36 -8.67 -15.04
CA ASN A 277 -17.83 -8.49 -13.70
C ASN A 277 -18.82 -7.69 -12.87
N ILE A 278 -19.30 -8.25 -11.75
CA ILE A 278 -20.27 -7.63 -10.85
C ILE A 278 -19.76 -7.76 -9.42
N ILE A 279 -19.62 -6.62 -8.74
CA ILE A 279 -19.26 -6.52 -7.32
C ILE A 279 -20.36 -5.74 -6.61
N PHE A 280 -21.06 -6.41 -5.71
CA PHE A 280 -22.17 -5.86 -4.95
C PHE A 280 -21.94 -6.03 -3.45
N ASN A 281 -22.12 -4.95 -2.70
CA ASN A 281 -22.02 -4.93 -1.25
C ASN A 281 -23.27 -4.31 -0.63
N LYS A 282 -23.84 -4.95 0.38
CA LYS A 282 -25.04 -4.50 1.08
C LYS A 282 -24.84 -4.58 2.58
N VAL A 283 -24.92 -3.44 3.25
CA VAL A 283 -24.91 -3.36 4.71
C VAL A 283 -26.35 -3.28 5.21
N PHE A 284 -26.68 -4.07 6.23
CA PHE A 284 -27.94 -4.01 6.98
C PHE A 284 -27.62 -3.56 8.41
N PRO A 285 -27.59 -2.24 8.69
CA PRO A 285 -27.18 -1.72 9.99
C PRO A 285 -28.02 -2.25 11.15
N SER A 286 -29.34 -2.34 10.97
CA SER A 286 -30.28 -2.85 11.98
C SER A 286 -30.03 -4.30 12.39
N LEU A 287 -29.47 -5.10 11.49
CA LEU A 287 -29.12 -6.51 11.73
C LEU A 287 -27.63 -6.69 12.07
N ARG A 288 -26.82 -5.63 12.03
CA ARG A 288 -25.35 -5.65 12.07
C ARG A 288 -24.77 -6.68 11.10
N MET A 289 -25.30 -6.70 9.87
CA MET A 289 -25.03 -7.72 8.86
C MET A 289 -24.53 -7.09 7.57
N ASN A 290 -23.58 -7.74 6.90
CA ASN A 290 -23.07 -7.36 5.60
C ASN A 290 -23.17 -8.53 4.62
N VAL A 291 -23.61 -8.25 3.40
CA VAL A 291 -23.63 -9.20 2.28
C VAL A 291 -22.71 -8.68 1.21
N TYR A 292 -21.73 -9.48 0.82
CA TYR A 292 -20.80 -9.21 -0.27
C TYR A 292 -20.98 -10.27 -1.35
N LEU A 293 -21.11 -9.85 -2.60
CA LEU A 293 -21.27 -10.72 -3.76
C LEU A 293 -20.28 -10.29 -4.84
N ASN A 294 -19.54 -11.27 -5.34
CA ASN A 294 -18.64 -11.13 -6.47
C ASN A 294 -19.05 -12.15 -7.53
N TYR A 295 -19.19 -11.70 -8.77
CA TYR A 295 -19.48 -12.53 -9.92
C TYR A 295 -18.61 -12.08 -11.09
N SER A 296 -17.85 -13.01 -11.64
CA SER A 296 -17.02 -12.83 -12.82
C SER A 296 -17.27 -14.00 -13.78
N HIS A 297 -17.55 -13.68 -15.03
CA HIS A 297 -17.77 -14.66 -16.09
C HIS A 297 -17.01 -14.21 -17.33
N GLN A 298 -16.08 -15.04 -17.78
CA GLN A 298 -15.30 -14.78 -18.99
C GLN A 298 -15.45 -15.94 -19.96
N THR A 299 -15.73 -15.65 -21.22
CA THR A 299 -15.77 -16.63 -22.31
C THR A 299 -14.68 -16.33 -23.33
N PHE A 300 -14.32 -17.35 -24.09
CA PHE A 300 -13.29 -17.27 -25.12
C PHE A 300 -13.79 -17.89 -26.43
N TRP A 301 -13.22 -17.46 -27.55
CA TRP A 301 -13.51 -18.02 -28.88
C TRP A 301 -12.80 -19.34 -29.14
N ASN A 302 -11.73 -19.63 -28.41
CA ASN A 302 -10.83 -20.76 -28.65
C ASN A 302 -10.68 -21.70 -27.45
N LYS A 303 -11.29 -21.40 -26.30
CA LYS A 303 -11.25 -22.25 -25.10
C LYS A 303 -12.53 -22.16 -24.26
N PRO A 304 -12.75 -23.08 -23.31
CA PRO A 304 -13.86 -23.00 -22.36
C PRO A 304 -13.87 -21.69 -21.56
N GLY A 305 -15.04 -21.32 -21.06
CA GLY A 305 -15.17 -20.13 -20.21
C GLY A 305 -14.63 -20.34 -18.80
N ILE A 306 -14.24 -19.25 -18.16
CA ILE A 306 -13.82 -19.17 -16.76
C ILE A 306 -14.93 -18.48 -15.97
N ASN A 307 -15.34 -19.09 -14.85
CA ASN A 307 -16.39 -18.57 -13.98
C ASN A 307 -15.84 -18.43 -12.57
N ASN A 308 -16.06 -17.29 -11.94
CA ASN A 308 -15.78 -17.10 -10.52
C ASN A 308 -16.96 -16.39 -9.89
N TYR A 309 -17.59 -17.02 -8.90
CA TYR A 309 -18.58 -16.33 -8.09
C TYR A 309 -18.42 -16.68 -6.64
N SER A 310 -18.50 -15.66 -5.79
CA SER A 310 -18.45 -15.81 -4.36
C SER A 310 -19.49 -14.93 -3.70
N MET A 311 -20.04 -15.43 -2.60
CA MET A 311 -20.98 -14.72 -1.76
C MET A 311 -20.52 -14.89 -0.32
N THR A 312 -20.34 -13.78 0.37
CA THR A 312 -19.99 -13.75 1.79
C THR A 312 -21.07 -13.00 2.57
N LEU A 313 -21.62 -13.67 3.57
CA LEU A 313 -22.51 -13.11 4.57
C LEU A 313 -21.72 -12.99 5.87
N SER A 314 -21.59 -11.79 6.43
CA SER A 314 -21.05 -11.59 7.76
C SER A 314 -22.05 -10.90 8.67
N ARG A 315 -22.10 -11.30 9.94
CA ARG A 315 -22.98 -10.71 10.94
C ARG A 315 -22.29 -10.63 12.28
N ASN A 316 -22.34 -9.45 12.88
CA ASN A 316 -21.92 -9.26 14.25
C ASN A 316 -23.15 -9.29 15.17
N PHE A 317 -23.07 -10.01 16.29
CA PHE A 317 -24.14 -10.10 17.26
C PHE A 317 -23.59 -10.23 18.68
N ASP A 318 -24.44 -9.99 19.67
CA ASP A 318 -24.09 -10.15 21.08
C ASP A 318 -24.82 -11.38 21.62
N TRP A 319 -24.15 -12.14 22.49
CA TRP A 319 -24.74 -13.30 23.15
C TRP A 319 -24.35 -13.30 24.63
N GLY A 320 -25.34 -13.01 25.49
CA GLY A 320 -25.12 -12.88 26.93
C GLY A 320 -24.23 -11.68 27.24
N GLU A 321 -23.17 -11.91 28.02
CA GLU A 321 -22.18 -10.89 28.36
C GLU A 321 -21.15 -10.66 27.25
N LYS A 322 -21.01 -11.61 26.31
CA LYS A 322 -20.07 -11.51 25.19
C LYS A 322 -20.67 -10.64 24.10
N LYS A 323 -19.96 -9.56 23.78
CA LYS A 323 -20.36 -8.60 22.75
C LYS A 323 -19.53 -8.80 21.48
N ASN A 324 -20.10 -8.41 20.34
CA ASN A 324 -19.43 -8.38 19.04
C ASN A 324 -18.86 -9.74 18.57
N LEU A 325 -19.59 -10.82 18.82
CA LEU A 325 -19.34 -12.11 18.16
C LEU A 325 -19.54 -11.94 16.66
N SER A 326 -18.65 -12.47 15.84
CA SER A 326 -18.70 -12.35 14.38
C SER A 326 -18.92 -13.72 13.75
N LEU A 327 -20.01 -13.87 13.00
CA LEU A 327 -20.30 -15.05 12.18
C LEU A 327 -20.11 -14.66 10.71
N SER A 328 -19.24 -15.38 10.00
CA SER A 328 -19.01 -15.21 8.57
C SER A 328 -19.28 -16.51 7.84
N MET A 329 -20.06 -16.48 6.77
CA MET A 329 -20.34 -17.60 5.89
C MET A 329 -20.01 -17.19 4.46
N SER A 330 -19.20 -17.98 3.78
CA SER A 330 -18.81 -17.75 2.39
C SER A 330 -19.13 -18.98 1.55
N ALA A 331 -19.76 -18.79 0.41
CA ALA A 331 -19.87 -19.80 -0.63
C ALA A 331 -19.12 -19.30 -1.85
N TYR A 332 -18.37 -20.18 -2.52
CA TYR A 332 -17.64 -19.82 -3.73
C TYR A 332 -17.67 -20.95 -4.75
N ARG A 333 -17.55 -20.59 -6.02
CA ARG A 333 -17.28 -21.50 -7.11
C ARG A 333 -16.34 -20.84 -8.10
N THR A 334 -15.25 -21.53 -8.38
CA THR A 334 -14.25 -21.17 -9.37
C THR A 334 -14.20 -22.30 -10.40
N GLU A 335 -14.41 -21.95 -11.66
CA GLU A 335 -14.29 -22.84 -12.79
C GLU A 335 -13.21 -22.29 -13.71
N SER A 336 -12.19 -23.10 -13.95
CA SER A 336 -11.14 -22.87 -14.93
C SER A 336 -11.11 -24.02 -15.94
N ASP A 337 -10.25 -23.93 -16.96
CA ASP A 337 -10.23 -24.81 -18.14
C ASP A 337 -10.39 -26.32 -17.80
N SER A 338 -9.78 -26.79 -16.70
CA SER A 338 -9.84 -28.19 -16.27
C SER A 338 -10.34 -28.42 -14.84
N THR A 339 -10.58 -27.35 -14.06
CA THR A 339 -10.90 -27.46 -12.63
C THR A 339 -12.23 -26.80 -12.29
N LYS A 340 -13.01 -27.46 -11.42
CA LYS A 340 -14.24 -26.93 -10.85
C LYS A 340 -14.17 -27.08 -9.35
N ASP A 341 -13.95 -25.95 -8.67
CA ASP A 341 -13.82 -25.90 -7.23
C ASP A 341 -14.98 -25.13 -6.66
N ASN A 342 -15.85 -25.83 -5.95
CA ASN A 342 -16.98 -25.24 -5.24
C ASN A 342 -16.87 -25.56 -3.76
N GLY A 343 -17.01 -24.54 -2.93
CA GLY A 343 -16.83 -24.69 -1.49
C GLY A 343 -17.72 -23.77 -0.69
N VAL A 344 -17.95 -24.18 0.55
CA VAL A 344 -18.55 -23.38 1.60
C VAL A 344 -17.56 -23.26 2.74
N TYR A 345 -17.54 -22.11 3.37
CA TYR A 345 -16.75 -21.80 4.54
C TYR A 345 -17.65 -21.11 5.54
N ALA A 346 -17.56 -21.49 6.82
CA ALA A 346 -18.20 -20.78 7.90
C ALA A 346 -17.19 -20.56 9.02
N SER A 347 -17.16 -19.36 9.60
CA SER A 347 -16.39 -19.06 10.80
C SER A 347 -17.22 -18.34 11.83
N LEU A 348 -17.01 -18.70 13.08
CA LEU A 348 -17.50 -17.98 14.25
C LEU A 348 -16.29 -17.49 15.03
N SER A 349 -16.21 -16.18 15.24
CA SER A 349 -15.16 -15.50 15.97
C SER A 349 -15.72 -14.89 17.24
N VAL A 350 -15.05 -15.14 18.36
CA VAL A 350 -15.41 -14.69 19.70
C VAL A 350 -14.23 -13.88 20.26
N PRO A 351 -14.36 -12.55 20.40
CA PRO A 351 -13.34 -11.74 21.03
C PRO A 351 -13.25 -12.05 22.53
N LEU A 352 -12.05 -11.97 23.08
CA LEU A 352 -11.78 -12.05 24.52
C LEU A 352 -11.94 -10.68 25.18
N ASP A 353 -12.06 -10.66 26.51
CA ASP A 353 -12.47 -9.46 27.27
C ASP A 353 -11.44 -8.32 27.24
N ASP A 354 -10.18 -8.62 26.88
CA ASP A 354 -9.12 -7.63 26.67
C ASP A 354 -9.09 -7.03 25.25
N ASN A 355 -9.95 -7.54 24.35
CA ASN A 355 -10.04 -7.17 22.93
C ASN A 355 -8.69 -7.31 22.17
N ARG A 356 -7.71 -8.01 22.75
CA ARG A 356 -6.41 -8.37 22.15
C ARG A 356 -6.41 -9.79 21.64
N GLY A 357 -7.15 -10.68 22.31
CA GLY A 357 -7.30 -12.08 21.92
C GLY A 357 -8.63 -12.39 21.24
N MET A 358 -8.65 -13.38 20.37
CA MET A 358 -9.85 -13.91 19.72
C MET A 358 -9.75 -15.41 19.53
N PHE A 359 -10.81 -16.14 19.90
CA PHE A 359 -11.00 -17.52 19.47
C PHE A 359 -11.91 -17.56 18.25
N SER A 360 -11.52 -18.32 17.24
CA SER A 360 -12.34 -18.55 16.06
C SER A 360 -12.46 -20.03 15.76
N TYR A 361 -13.68 -20.51 15.54
CA TYR A 361 -13.96 -21.82 14.98
C TYR A 361 -14.32 -21.66 13.52
N SER A 362 -13.67 -22.41 12.63
CA SER A 362 -13.94 -22.36 11.19
C SER A 362 -14.11 -23.76 10.60
N GLY A 363 -15.10 -23.91 9.74
CA GLY A 363 -15.35 -25.10 8.95
C GLY A 363 -15.29 -24.76 7.47
N SER A 364 -14.63 -25.60 6.68
CA SER A 364 -14.65 -25.53 5.22
C SER A 364 -15.07 -26.86 4.63
N TYR A 365 -15.86 -26.83 3.58
CA TYR A 365 -16.25 -28.01 2.83
C TYR A 365 -16.21 -27.69 1.34
N ASN A 366 -15.48 -28.48 0.57
CA ASN A 366 -15.53 -28.50 -0.87
C ASN A 366 -15.64 -29.97 -1.34
N LYS A 367 -15.86 -30.19 -2.65
CA LYS A 367 -16.08 -31.55 -3.19
C LYS A 367 -14.97 -32.55 -2.84
N ASN A 368 -13.72 -32.08 -2.70
CA ASN A 368 -12.53 -32.90 -2.57
C ASN A 368 -11.86 -32.78 -1.18
N SER A 369 -12.36 -31.89 -0.32
CA SER A 369 -11.72 -31.56 0.95
C SER A 369 -12.71 -31.00 1.97
N ARG A 370 -12.60 -31.47 3.22
CA ARG A 370 -13.34 -30.98 4.38
C ARG A 370 -12.35 -30.65 5.48
N SER A 371 -12.55 -29.53 6.16
CA SER A 371 -11.74 -29.20 7.32
C SER A 371 -12.52 -28.46 8.40
N ASN A 372 -12.10 -28.64 9.66
CA ASN A 372 -12.61 -27.92 10.81
C ASN A 372 -11.42 -27.50 11.66
N ASN A 373 -11.32 -26.22 12.01
CA ASN A 373 -10.15 -25.66 12.69
C ASN A 373 -10.59 -24.70 13.78
N VAL A 374 -9.99 -24.83 14.96
CA VAL A 374 -10.02 -23.84 16.03
C VAL A 374 -8.74 -23.03 15.91
N ASN A 375 -8.86 -21.71 15.92
CA ASN A 375 -7.73 -20.79 15.90
C ASN A 375 -7.82 -19.82 17.07
N TYR A 376 -6.69 -19.61 17.72
CA TYR A 376 -6.49 -18.58 18.72
C TYR A 376 -5.57 -17.52 18.13
N TYR A 377 -6.04 -16.28 18.07
CA TYR A 377 -5.28 -15.11 17.63
C TYR A 377 -5.07 -14.19 18.82
N SER A 378 -3.89 -13.58 18.94
CA SER A 378 -3.65 -12.54 19.93
C SER A 378 -2.63 -11.51 19.47
N ASP A 379 -2.93 -10.24 19.73
CA ASP A 379 -1.97 -9.14 19.62
C ASP A 379 -1.08 -9.11 20.88
N ILE A 380 0.23 -9.27 20.69
CA ILE A 380 1.23 -9.16 21.77
C ILE A 380 1.42 -7.68 22.12
N ASP A 381 1.50 -6.84 21.10
CA ASP A 381 1.64 -5.39 21.18
C ASP A 381 1.06 -4.73 19.91
N ASN A 382 1.15 -3.40 19.78
CA ASN A 382 0.62 -2.67 18.61
C ASN A 382 1.31 -3.01 17.26
N SER A 383 2.34 -3.83 17.29
CA SER A 383 3.21 -4.17 16.17
C SER A 383 3.40 -5.66 15.94
N SER A 384 3.09 -6.51 16.90
CA SER A 384 3.31 -7.95 16.84
C SER A 384 2.05 -8.72 17.20
N ASN A 385 1.75 -9.75 16.41
CA ASN A 385 0.66 -10.68 16.68
C ASN A 385 1.09 -12.12 16.38
N TYR A 386 0.32 -13.05 16.91
CA TYR A 386 0.46 -14.45 16.57
C TYR A 386 -0.90 -15.13 16.47
N SER A 387 -0.94 -16.22 15.72
CA SER A 387 -2.05 -17.17 15.82
C SER A 387 -1.57 -18.61 15.86
N LEU A 388 -2.37 -19.43 16.52
CA LEU A 388 -2.20 -20.87 16.60
C LEU A 388 -3.53 -21.50 16.22
N SER A 389 -3.51 -22.35 15.20
CA SER A 389 -4.66 -23.10 14.74
C SER A 389 -4.43 -24.60 14.88
N ALA A 390 -5.42 -25.30 15.39
CA ALA A 390 -5.45 -26.75 15.47
C ALA A 390 -6.78 -27.25 14.93
N GLY A 391 -6.74 -28.34 14.17
CA GLY A 391 -7.93 -28.88 13.55
C GLY A 391 -7.70 -30.18 12.83
N GLU A 392 -8.68 -30.53 12.03
CA GLU A 392 -8.66 -31.69 11.15
C GLU A 392 -8.96 -31.22 9.73
N GLY A 393 -8.23 -31.74 8.75
CA GLY A 393 -8.52 -31.61 7.33
C GLY A 393 -8.38 -32.97 6.68
N ASP A 394 -9.42 -33.43 5.99
CA ASP A 394 -9.41 -34.67 5.21
C ASP A 394 -9.02 -35.92 6.02
N GLY A 395 -9.52 -36.00 7.27
CA GLY A 395 -9.20 -37.11 8.18
C GLY A 395 -7.83 -37.01 8.84
N ARG A 396 -7.09 -35.92 8.63
CA ARG A 396 -5.73 -35.72 9.13
C ARG A 396 -5.67 -34.55 10.10
N VAL A 397 -4.94 -34.71 11.19
CA VAL A 397 -4.68 -33.60 12.12
C VAL A 397 -3.85 -32.52 11.41
N ASN A 398 -4.28 -31.27 11.54
CA ASN A 398 -3.57 -30.10 11.03
C ASN A 398 -3.28 -29.13 12.19
N LEU A 399 -2.01 -28.79 12.36
CA LEU A 399 -1.55 -27.76 13.27
C LEU A 399 -0.85 -26.68 12.45
N ALA A 400 -1.20 -25.42 12.67
CA ALA A 400 -0.49 -24.31 12.08
C ALA A 400 -0.28 -23.19 13.10
N GLY A 401 0.77 -22.44 12.92
CA GLY A 401 1.05 -21.23 13.68
C GLY A 401 1.63 -20.17 12.77
N PHE A 402 1.31 -18.92 13.05
CA PHE A 402 1.98 -17.79 12.43
C PHE A 402 2.31 -16.74 13.48
N TYR A 403 3.38 -16.00 13.23
CA TYR A 403 3.83 -14.85 13.99
C TYR A 403 4.15 -13.74 13.00
N THR A 404 3.57 -12.56 13.18
CA THR A 404 3.95 -11.38 12.40
C THR A 404 4.42 -10.26 13.33
N ASN A 405 5.42 -9.53 12.88
CA ASN A 405 5.95 -8.34 13.52
C ASN A 405 6.18 -7.26 12.47
N GLU A 406 5.48 -6.14 12.64
CA GLU A 406 5.55 -4.96 11.79
C GLU A 406 6.17 -3.75 12.49
N GLY A 407 6.82 -3.99 13.64
CA GLY A 407 7.44 -3.00 14.50
C GLY A 407 8.83 -2.58 14.06
N GLY A 408 9.20 -1.33 14.35
CA GLY A 408 10.53 -0.81 14.07
C GLY A 408 10.86 -0.68 12.57
N ASN A 409 12.03 -1.22 12.19
CA ASN A 409 12.65 -1.00 10.87
C ASN A 409 12.52 -2.19 9.91
N ASN A 410 11.79 -3.25 10.26
CA ASN A 410 11.64 -4.45 9.44
C ASN A 410 10.23 -5.03 9.61
N TYR A 411 9.73 -5.69 8.56
CA TYR A 411 8.55 -6.55 8.62
C TYR A 411 9.00 -8.00 8.64
N LEU A 412 8.61 -8.76 9.66
CA LEU A 412 8.91 -10.17 9.80
C LEU A 412 7.60 -10.97 9.86
N SER A 413 7.48 -12.00 9.04
CA SER A 413 6.42 -13.01 9.15
C SER A 413 7.06 -14.39 9.20
N LEU A 414 6.67 -15.19 10.18
CA LEU A 414 7.07 -16.59 10.33
C LEU A 414 5.81 -17.43 10.39
N SER A 415 5.77 -18.52 9.64
CA SER A 415 4.67 -19.48 9.74
C SER A 415 5.16 -20.91 9.67
N GLY A 416 4.51 -21.77 10.44
CA GLY A 416 4.77 -23.20 10.51
C GLY A 416 3.46 -23.96 10.37
N THR A 417 3.48 -25.06 9.63
CA THR A 417 2.30 -25.92 9.46
C THR A 417 2.71 -27.37 9.40
N TYR A 418 1.96 -28.19 10.11
CA TYR A 418 2.10 -29.63 10.23
C TYR A 418 0.78 -30.26 9.84
N ILE A 419 0.78 -31.02 8.74
CA ILE A 419 -0.36 -31.85 8.33
C ILE A 419 0.07 -33.30 8.50
N GLN A 420 -0.62 -34.03 9.37
CA GLN A 420 -0.35 -35.42 9.69
C GLN A 420 -0.21 -36.27 8.41
N ASP A 421 0.85 -37.08 8.35
CA ASP A 421 1.15 -38.00 7.24
C ASP A 421 1.17 -37.34 5.85
N ASN A 422 1.45 -36.04 5.78
CA ASN A 422 1.47 -35.29 4.53
C ASN A 422 2.69 -34.38 4.38
N VAL A 423 2.73 -33.25 5.12
CA VAL A 423 3.76 -32.23 4.94
C VAL A 423 4.01 -31.44 6.22
N ILE A 424 5.28 -31.08 6.42
CA ILE A 424 5.71 -30.08 7.39
C ILE A 424 6.30 -28.91 6.63
N THR A 425 5.66 -27.75 6.71
CA THR A 425 6.08 -26.54 6.02
C THR A 425 6.49 -25.50 7.04
N VAL A 426 7.69 -24.94 6.89
CA VAL A 426 8.15 -23.77 7.64
C VAL A 426 8.48 -22.69 6.62
N SER A 427 7.91 -21.51 6.79
CA SER A 427 8.18 -20.38 5.92
C SER A 427 8.48 -19.13 6.75
N GLY A 428 9.35 -18.30 6.21
CA GLY A 428 9.75 -17.04 6.82
C GLY A 428 9.91 -15.97 5.75
N GLN A 429 9.43 -14.78 6.04
CA GLN A 429 9.53 -13.61 5.17
C GLN A 429 10.03 -12.44 6.00
N SER A 430 11.12 -11.82 5.56
CA SER A 430 11.58 -10.54 6.10
C SER A 430 11.56 -9.49 4.98
N ARG A 431 11.00 -8.32 5.25
CA ARG A 431 10.95 -7.18 4.33
C ARG A 431 11.47 -5.93 5.03
N GLY A 432 12.48 -5.31 4.44
CA GLY A 432 13.07 -4.07 4.94
C GLY A 432 13.55 -3.21 3.79
N GLY A 433 14.10 -2.07 4.14
CA GLY A 433 14.70 -1.10 3.26
C GLY A 433 15.81 -0.36 3.97
N PHE A 434 16.67 0.26 3.18
CA PHE A 434 17.77 1.07 3.65
C PHE A 434 17.79 2.35 2.83
N THR A 435 17.97 3.49 3.50
CA THR A 435 18.10 4.79 2.85
C THR A 435 19.41 5.43 3.32
N LEU A 436 20.20 5.88 2.35
CA LEU A 436 21.48 6.56 2.55
C LEU A 436 21.42 7.93 1.88
N THR A 437 21.82 8.95 2.62
CA THR A 437 21.89 10.35 2.16
C THR A 437 23.18 10.99 2.67
N GLY A 438 23.48 12.22 2.22
CA GLY A 438 24.59 13.00 2.80
C GLY A 438 24.42 13.30 4.29
N GLU A 439 23.17 13.31 4.80
CA GLU A 439 22.85 13.60 6.20
C GLU A 439 22.87 12.35 7.10
N GLY A 440 23.13 11.16 6.53
CA GLY A 440 23.21 9.90 7.25
C GLY A 440 22.38 8.78 6.62
N ALA A 441 22.30 7.67 7.34
CA ALA A 441 21.66 6.45 6.89
C ALA A 441 20.79 5.81 7.97
N ALA A 442 19.73 5.12 7.57
CA ALA A 442 18.94 4.29 8.46
C ALA A 442 18.25 3.14 7.71
N PHE A 443 18.10 2.03 8.42
CA PHE A 443 17.16 0.98 8.02
C PHE A 443 15.73 1.42 8.30
N HIS A 444 14.80 0.92 7.49
CA HIS A 444 13.38 1.20 7.64
C HIS A 444 12.58 0.06 7.03
N ARG A 445 11.29 -0.01 7.36
CA ARG A 445 10.38 -0.98 6.71
C ARG A 445 10.34 -0.75 5.20
N SER A 446 10.11 -1.80 4.42
CA SER A 446 9.97 -1.67 2.97
C SER A 446 8.78 -0.75 2.65
N GLY A 447 9.05 0.35 1.96
CA GLY A 447 8.00 1.24 1.43
C GLY A 447 7.84 1.06 -0.07
N ASN A 448 6.80 1.68 -0.64
CA ASN A 448 6.66 1.80 -2.09
C ASN A 448 7.89 2.52 -2.67
N THR A 449 8.44 2.01 -3.77
CA THR A 449 9.66 2.55 -4.43
C THR A 449 9.48 3.96 -4.99
N MET A 450 8.23 4.37 -5.28
CA MET A 450 7.91 5.71 -5.80
C MET A 450 7.29 6.63 -4.74
N ALA A 451 6.99 6.10 -3.56
CA ALA A 451 6.55 6.92 -2.44
C ALA A 451 7.73 7.74 -1.90
N PRO A 452 7.53 9.03 -1.60
CA PRO A 452 8.55 9.80 -0.91
C PRO A 452 8.82 9.23 0.47
N ARG A 453 10.04 9.46 0.95
CA ARG A 453 10.52 9.04 2.26
C ARG A 453 11.07 10.25 3.00
N ILE A 454 11.06 10.18 4.32
CA ILE A 454 11.57 11.27 5.16
C ILE A 454 12.66 10.72 6.07
N LEU A 455 13.87 11.24 5.94
CA LEU A 455 14.94 11.06 6.91
C LEU A 455 14.75 12.10 8.02
N ALA A 456 14.26 11.62 9.16
CA ALA A 456 14.18 12.39 10.39
C ALA A 456 15.53 12.35 11.12
N ASP A 457 15.93 13.49 11.67
CA ASP A 457 17.17 13.68 12.40
C ASP A 457 16.89 14.34 13.74
N THR A 458 17.14 13.64 14.84
CA THR A 458 16.97 14.13 16.20
C THR A 458 18.26 14.72 16.76
N SER A 459 19.03 15.39 15.92
CA SER A 459 20.27 16.08 16.32
C SER A 459 21.29 15.17 17.01
N GLY A 460 21.31 13.89 16.62
CA GLY A 460 22.20 12.87 17.19
C GLY A 460 21.62 12.08 18.37
N THR A 461 20.46 12.46 18.92
CA THR A 461 19.85 11.76 20.06
C THR A 461 19.19 10.46 19.60
N ALA A 462 19.68 9.33 20.08
CA ALA A 462 19.17 8.00 19.75
C ALA A 462 17.85 7.67 20.47
N ASP A 463 17.21 6.59 20.04
CA ASP A 463 16.04 5.99 20.71
C ASP A 463 14.82 6.90 20.86
N ILE A 464 14.69 7.90 19.98
CA ILE A 464 13.52 8.76 19.90
C ILE A 464 12.51 8.17 18.92
N ASN A 465 11.27 8.01 19.38
CA ASN A 465 10.17 7.57 18.55
C ASN A 465 9.65 8.73 17.69
N VAL A 466 9.74 8.59 16.37
CA VAL A 466 9.23 9.55 15.39
C VAL A 466 7.93 8.99 14.79
N ARG A 467 6.84 9.73 14.97
CA ARG A 467 5.53 9.47 14.37
C ARG A 467 5.41 10.21 13.04
N GLY A 468 4.75 9.56 12.08
CA GLY A 468 4.48 10.09 10.74
C GLY A 468 3.30 9.34 10.14
N THR A 469 3.32 9.09 8.83
CA THR A 469 2.33 8.20 8.21
C THR A 469 2.64 6.74 8.59
N GLY A 470 1.68 6.05 9.23
CA GLY A 470 1.83 4.67 9.70
C GLY A 470 2.37 4.56 11.14
N LYS A 471 2.90 3.38 11.51
CA LYS A 471 3.46 3.14 12.86
C LYS A 471 4.73 3.98 13.09
N ALA A 472 4.98 4.36 14.35
CA ALA A 472 6.17 5.10 14.75
C ALA A 472 7.47 4.35 14.40
N VAL A 473 8.53 5.10 14.11
CA VAL A 473 9.87 4.60 13.79
C VAL A 473 10.85 5.17 14.81
N ARG A 474 11.69 4.31 15.39
CA ARG A 474 12.68 4.70 16.39
C ARG A 474 13.99 5.13 15.73
N THR A 475 14.60 6.21 16.20
CA THR A 475 15.89 6.68 15.71
C THR A 475 17.00 5.70 16.07
N ASN A 476 17.96 5.54 15.15
CA ASN A 476 19.16 4.75 15.38
C ASN A 476 20.13 5.48 16.32
N THR A 477 21.29 4.86 16.57
CA THR A 477 22.36 5.40 17.42
C THR A 477 22.91 6.76 16.97
N PHE A 478 22.65 7.18 15.74
CA PHE A 478 23.04 8.49 15.19
C PHE A 478 21.89 9.50 15.19
N GLY A 479 20.78 9.20 15.86
CA GLY A 479 19.58 10.02 15.86
C GLY A 479 18.85 10.05 14.51
N LYS A 480 19.05 9.05 13.64
CA LYS A 480 18.41 9.00 12.31
C LYS A 480 17.28 7.99 12.28
N ALA A 481 16.13 8.38 11.75
CA ALA A 481 15.01 7.49 11.45
C ALA A 481 14.51 7.76 10.03
N VAL A 482 14.09 6.72 9.31
CA VAL A 482 13.46 6.90 7.99
C VAL A 482 12.00 6.50 8.07
N ILE A 483 11.14 7.45 7.74
CA ILE A 483 9.71 7.24 7.56
C ILE A 483 9.53 6.77 6.11
N PRO A 484 9.18 5.49 5.89
CA PRO A 484 9.28 4.85 4.58
C PRO A 484 8.11 5.17 3.64
N VAL A 485 7.06 5.79 4.16
CA VAL A 485 5.85 6.12 3.42
C VAL A 485 5.45 7.55 3.77
N ALA A 486 5.49 8.44 2.80
CA ALA A 486 4.86 9.75 2.86
C ALA A 486 3.95 9.92 1.64
N THR A 487 2.90 10.73 1.77
CA THR A 487 2.01 11.02 0.64
C THR A 487 2.64 12.07 -0.27
N ALA A 488 2.86 11.72 -1.54
CA ALA A 488 3.40 12.65 -2.53
C ALA A 488 2.47 13.85 -2.75
N TYR A 489 3.09 15.03 -2.94
CA TYR A 489 2.48 16.34 -3.17
C TYR A 489 1.44 16.75 -2.12
N SER A 490 1.47 16.12 -0.94
CA SER A 490 0.63 16.48 0.20
C SER A 490 1.51 16.96 1.35
N ARG A 491 0.94 17.81 2.20
CA ARG A 491 1.59 18.26 3.42
C ARG A 491 1.50 17.15 4.47
N GLY A 492 2.61 16.44 4.68
CA GLY A 492 2.77 15.49 5.77
C GLY A 492 3.27 16.18 7.03
N GLN A 493 2.81 15.70 8.17
CA GLN A 493 3.31 16.09 9.49
C GLN A 493 4.10 14.93 10.08
N LEU A 494 5.23 15.26 10.70
CA LEU A 494 6.00 14.36 11.54
C LEU A 494 5.98 14.92 12.95
N SER A 495 5.93 14.04 13.94
CA SER A 495 6.01 14.44 15.33
C SER A 495 6.86 13.48 16.14
N LEU A 496 7.47 13.98 17.21
CA LEU A 496 8.11 13.13 18.21
C LEU A 496 7.07 12.62 19.20
N ASP A 497 7.24 11.37 19.63
CA ASP A 497 6.46 10.79 20.70
C ASP A 497 7.05 11.19 22.04
N LEU A 498 6.51 12.26 22.63
CA LEU A 498 7.05 12.84 23.87
C LEU A 498 6.84 11.92 25.09
N ASP A 499 5.78 11.11 25.09
CA ASP A 499 5.47 10.18 26.19
C ASP A 499 6.45 9.01 26.26
N ALA A 500 7.04 8.64 25.12
CA ALA A 500 8.01 7.56 25.00
C ALA A 500 9.46 8.09 24.87
N MET A 501 9.67 9.40 25.08
CA MET A 501 10.99 10.02 25.02
C MET A 501 11.79 9.69 26.29
N PRO A 502 13.10 9.39 26.20
CA PRO A 502 13.94 9.20 27.38
C PRO A 502 13.92 10.42 28.31
N ASP A 503 14.02 10.20 29.63
CA ASP A 503 13.99 11.28 30.63
C ASP A 503 15.11 12.30 30.46
N ASN A 504 16.23 11.89 29.85
CA ASN A 504 17.38 12.72 29.55
C ASN A 504 17.32 13.36 28.14
N ALA A 505 16.15 13.38 27.49
CA ALA A 505 15.97 14.04 26.20
C ALA A 505 14.80 15.04 26.26
N GLU A 506 14.96 16.16 25.57
CA GLU A 506 13.92 17.18 25.42
C GLU A 506 13.82 17.65 23.96
N ALA A 507 12.59 17.76 23.46
CA ALA A 507 12.32 18.27 22.12
C ALA A 507 12.00 19.77 22.15
N LEU A 508 12.92 20.62 21.66
CA LEU A 508 12.65 22.05 21.44
C LEU A 508 11.62 22.27 20.33
N THR A 509 11.58 21.34 19.36
CA THR A 509 10.54 21.24 18.35
C THR A 509 10.01 19.82 18.32
N SER A 510 8.73 19.62 18.60
CA SER A 510 8.10 18.31 18.59
C SER A 510 7.43 17.97 17.27
N VAL A 511 7.21 18.97 16.39
CA VAL A 511 6.49 18.82 15.13
C VAL A 511 7.27 19.42 13.97
N GLN A 512 7.34 18.68 12.86
CA GLN A 512 7.90 19.13 11.59
C GLN A 512 6.91 18.84 10.46
N GLN A 513 6.96 19.64 9.40
CA GLN A 513 6.10 19.45 8.23
C GLN A 513 6.94 19.33 6.96
N ALA A 514 6.47 18.51 6.02
CA ALA A 514 7.11 18.31 4.72
C ALA A 514 6.07 18.17 3.61
N THR A 515 6.41 18.68 2.42
CA THR A 515 5.70 18.40 1.18
C THR A 515 6.74 17.89 0.21
N LEU A 516 6.57 16.66 -0.26
CA LEU A 516 7.58 15.97 -1.07
C LEU A 516 6.99 15.55 -2.41
N THR A 517 7.80 15.61 -3.46
CA THR A 517 7.43 15.04 -4.77
C THR A 517 7.53 13.51 -4.72
N SER A 518 6.93 12.82 -5.67
CA SER A 518 7.12 11.37 -5.81
C SER A 518 8.61 11.02 -5.90
N GLY A 519 9.04 9.98 -5.18
CA GLY A 519 10.43 9.54 -5.13
C GLY A 519 11.40 10.34 -4.28
N ALA A 520 11.00 11.51 -3.77
CA ALA A 520 11.92 12.36 -3.03
C ALA A 520 12.26 11.76 -1.65
N ILE A 521 13.52 11.91 -1.26
CA ILE A 521 13.99 11.66 0.10
C ILE A 521 14.13 13.02 0.79
N GLY A 522 13.15 13.39 1.60
CA GLY A 522 13.17 14.65 2.35
C GLY A 522 13.97 14.51 3.64
N TYR A 523 14.74 15.53 4.00
CA TYR A 523 15.42 15.60 5.30
C TYR A 523 14.65 16.54 6.25
N ARG A 524 14.39 16.10 7.48
CA ARG A 524 13.77 16.94 8.52
C ARG A 524 14.50 16.78 9.85
N LYS A 525 15.01 17.90 10.34
CA LYS A 525 15.68 17.98 11.63
C LYS A 525 14.71 18.36 12.72
N PHE A 526 14.75 17.62 13.81
CA PHE A 526 14.18 17.96 15.10
C PHE A 526 15.32 18.45 16.00
N ASN A 527 15.11 19.61 16.61
CA ASN A 527 16.01 20.11 17.62
C ASN A 527 15.69 19.36 18.92
N VAL A 528 16.46 18.31 19.19
CA VAL A 528 16.41 17.54 20.43
C VAL A 528 17.72 17.79 21.16
N VAL A 529 17.61 18.05 22.46
CA VAL A 529 18.75 18.21 23.34
C VAL A 529 18.78 17.05 24.32
N GLU A 530 19.97 16.49 24.50
CA GLU A 530 20.22 15.40 25.45
C GLU A 530 20.90 15.96 26.70
N GLY A 531 20.38 15.63 27.87
CA GLY A 531 20.87 16.04 29.17
C GLY A 531 19.76 16.14 30.21
N TYR A 532 20.14 16.52 31.42
CA TYR A 532 19.23 16.64 32.55
C TYR A 532 18.28 17.85 32.40
N LYS A 533 17.12 17.75 33.05
CA LYS A 533 16.14 18.82 33.16
C LYS A 533 16.16 19.33 34.60
N ILE A 534 16.37 20.62 34.80
CA ILE A 534 16.36 21.25 36.13
C ILE A 534 15.51 22.52 36.10
N MET A 535 14.85 22.82 37.22
CA MET A 535 14.37 24.17 37.51
C MET A 535 15.47 24.88 38.31
N GLY A 536 16.16 25.82 37.68
CA GLY A 536 17.18 26.62 38.33
C GLY A 536 16.61 27.95 38.82
N ILE A 537 17.12 28.49 39.93
CA ILE A 537 16.97 29.90 40.28
C ILE A 537 18.31 30.56 39.99
N ILE A 538 18.36 31.40 38.95
CA ILE A 538 19.55 32.15 38.57
C ILE A 538 19.59 33.44 39.39
N ALA A 539 20.65 33.61 40.16
CA ALA A 539 20.84 34.78 41.03
C ALA A 539 22.19 35.45 40.71
N MET A 540 22.21 36.77 40.63
CA MET A 540 23.42 37.56 40.48
C MET A 540 24.13 37.75 41.83
N ASN A 541 25.39 38.20 41.79
CA ASN A 541 26.21 38.41 42.99
C ASN A 541 25.62 39.42 44.00
N ASP A 542 24.71 40.28 43.56
CA ASP A 542 24.01 41.29 44.37
C ASP A 542 22.64 40.80 44.89
N ASN A 543 22.35 39.49 44.79
CA ASN A 543 21.06 38.86 45.10
C ASN A 543 19.88 39.32 44.21
N THR A 544 20.14 40.04 43.11
CA THR A 544 19.11 40.30 42.10
C THR A 544 19.02 39.13 41.11
N HIS A 545 17.99 39.13 40.26
CA HIS A 545 17.77 38.10 39.27
C HIS A 545 17.93 38.67 37.85
N PRO A 546 18.38 37.85 36.88
CA PRO A 546 18.27 38.24 35.48
C PRO A 546 16.81 38.59 35.14
N PRO A 547 16.59 39.56 34.23
CA PRO A 547 15.25 40.00 33.89
C PRO A 547 14.44 38.88 33.21
N PHE A 548 13.12 38.95 33.35
CA PHE A 548 12.19 38.08 32.64
C PHE A 548 12.47 38.13 31.12
N GLY A 549 12.51 36.96 30.48
CA GLY A 549 12.80 36.83 29.06
C GLY A 549 14.30 36.75 28.72
N ALA A 550 15.21 36.74 29.70
CA ALA A 550 16.63 36.48 29.43
C ALA A 550 16.83 35.04 28.94
N SER A 551 17.59 34.88 27.85
CA SER A 551 17.87 33.57 27.25
C SER A 551 19.02 32.88 27.96
N VAL A 552 18.86 31.59 28.24
CA VAL A 552 19.94 30.73 28.77
C VAL A 552 20.42 29.81 27.65
N ILE A 553 21.68 29.99 27.26
CA ILE A 553 22.26 29.41 26.06
C ILE A 553 23.41 28.47 26.45
N ASN A 554 23.45 27.29 25.85
CA ASN A 554 24.53 26.34 26.08
C ASN A 554 25.77 26.61 25.19
N ASP A 555 26.80 25.78 25.34
CA ASP A 555 28.05 25.83 24.55
C ASP A 555 27.84 25.58 23.05
N LYS A 556 26.76 24.88 22.67
CA LYS A 556 26.34 24.65 21.28
C LYS A 556 25.51 25.80 20.69
N ASN A 557 25.42 26.95 21.38
CA ASN A 557 24.58 28.09 21.02
C ASN A 557 23.09 27.75 20.87
N ALA A 558 22.60 26.72 21.56
CA ALA A 558 21.17 26.42 21.64
C ALA A 558 20.57 27.09 22.89
N GLU A 559 19.44 27.77 22.72
CA GLU A 559 18.63 28.24 23.85
C GLU A 559 17.98 27.02 24.52
N ILE A 560 18.30 26.81 25.79
CA ILE A 560 17.87 25.64 26.56
C ILE A 560 16.85 25.99 27.66
N GLY A 561 16.55 27.27 27.80
CA GLY A 561 15.55 27.81 28.72
C GLY A 561 15.51 29.34 28.70
N ILE A 562 14.45 29.89 29.27
CA ILE A 562 14.20 31.32 29.40
C ILE A 562 13.99 31.63 30.88
N VAL A 563 14.57 32.73 31.36
CA VAL A 563 14.35 33.21 32.74
C VAL A 563 12.92 33.75 32.87
N ALA A 564 12.17 33.17 33.78
CA ALA A 564 10.84 33.58 34.21
C ALA A 564 10.92 34.43 35.50
N ASP A 565 9.81 34.52 36.22
CA ASP A 565 9.72 35.34 37.43
C ASP A 565 10.71 34.90 38.51
N ASN A 566 11.25 35.87 39.27
CA ASN A 566 12.20 35.66 40.36
C ASN A 566 13.46 34.85 39.96
N GLY A 567 13.93 35.02 38.72
CA GLY A 567 15.14 34.34 38.24
C GLY A 567 14.96 32.84 38.00
N SER A 568 13.74 32.31 38.11
CA SER A 568 13.47 30.90 37.84
C SER A 568 13.68 30.60 36.35
N ALA A 569 14.28 29.46 36.01
CA ALA A 569 14.48 29.04 34.64
C ALA A 569 14.35 27.52 34.55
N TYR A 570 13.43 27.06 33.71
CA TYR A 570 13.37 25.65 33.34
C TYR A 570 14.43 25.40 32.26
N LEU A 571 15.47 24.66 32.63
CA LEU A 571 16.63 24.39 31.79
C LEU A 571 16.60 22.92 31.38
N THR A 572 16.83 22.66 30.09
CA THR A 572 16.69 21.31 29.50
C THR A 572 17.96 20.91 28.75
N GLY A 573 18.24 19.61 28.65
CA GLY A 573 19.40 19.14 27.88
C GLY A 573 20.75 19.57 28.47
N ILE A 574 20.83 19.63 29.80
CA ILE A 574 22.00 20.13 30.52
C ILE A 574 23.00 19.01 30.77
N GLN A 575 24.28 19.30 30.57
CA GLN A 575 25.36 18.38 30.90
C GLN A 575 25.99 18.70 32.27
N SER A 576 26.39 17.65 32.99
CA SER A 576 27.09 17.77 34.27
C SER A 576 28.37 18.60 34.11
N GLY A 577 28.56 19.63 34.95
CA GLY A 577 29.74 20.51 34.88
C GLY A 577 29.73 21.56 33.77
N GLN A 578 28.69 21.63 32.93
CA GLN A 578 28.59 22.55 31.78
C GLN A 578 28.48 24.01 32.22
N THR A 579 29.01 24.93 31.41
CA THR A 579 28.81 26.37 31.61
C THR A 579 27.81 26.91 30.61
N LEU A 580 26.83 27.66 31.10
CA LEU A 580 25.75 28.29 30.35
C LEU A 580 25.97 29.79 30.30
N LYS A 581 25.56 30.41 29.20
CA LYS A 581 25.58 31.86 29.00
C LYS A 581 24.18 32.40 29.22
N VAL A 582 24.04 33.42 30.06
CA VAL A 582 22.78 34.14 30.25
C VAL A 582 22.88 35.45 29.50
N ALA A 583 21.99 35.65 28.52
CA ALA A 583 22.04 36.77 27.60
C ALA A 583 20.73 37.58 27.62
N TRP A 584 20.86 38.90 27.74
CA TRP A 584 19.78 39.86 27.54
C TRP A 584 20.36 41.18 27.01
N GLY A 585 19.51 42.01 26.40
CA GLY A 585 19.97 43.24 25.74
C GLY A 585 20.88 43.01 24.54
N GLY A 586 20.81 41.83 23.91
CA GLY A 586 21.61 41.47 22.74
C GLY A 586 23.05 41.03 23.03
N GLN A 587 23.45 40.90 24.30
CA GLN A 587 24.79 40.46 24.70
C GLN A 587 24.72 39.43 25.83
N THR A 588 25.76 38.60 25.98
CA THR A 588 25.95 37.75 27.16
C THR A 588 26.35 38.62 28.33
N GLN A 589 25.64 38.51 29.44
CA GLN A 589 25.80 39.39 30.60
C GLN A 589 26.44 38.65 31.77
N CYS A 590 26.18 37.36 31.92
CA CYS A 590 26.82 36.52 32.91
C CYS A 590 26.84 35.05 32.48
N THR A 591 27.61 34.25 33.22
CA THR A 591 27.73 32.81 33.00
C THR A 591 27.33 32.03 34.24
N VAL A 592 26.72 30.87 34.03
CA VAL A 592 26.26 29.98 35.09
C VAL A 592 26.93 28.63 34.90
N ARG A 593 27.55 28.10 35.95
CA ARG A 593 28.12 26.74 35.91
C ARG A 593 27.19 25.75 36.57
N ILE A 594 26.87 24.70 35.84
CA ILE A 594 26.08 23.57 36.33
C ILE A 594 26.98 22.71 37.22
N PRO A 595 26.56 22.37 38.45
CA PRO A 595 27.34 21.52 39.33
C PRO A 595 27.53 20.11 38.75
N GLU A 596 28.51 19.37 39.26
CA GLU A 596 28.62 17.95 38.93
C GLU A 596 27.41 17.20 39.52
N ILE A 597 26.58 16.67 38.63
CA ILE A 597 25.45 15.81 38.99
C ILE A 597 26.03 14.42 39.28
N LYS A 598 26.13 14.07 40.56
CA LYS A 598 26.51 12.73 41.05
C LYS A 598 25.22 12.03 41.47
N ASP A 599 24.95 10.89 40.83
CA ASP A 599 23.73 10.06 40.95
C ASP A 599 22.47 10.63 40.27
N ASN A 600 21.59 9.72 39.80
CA ASN A 600 20.33 10.01 39.12
C ASN A 600 19.29 10.81 39.96
N ASN A 601 19.68 11.33 41.12
CA ASN A 601 18.88 12.22 41.97
C ASN A 601 19.18 13.68 41.61
N VAL A 602 18.71 14.11 40.44
CA VAL A 602 18.70 15.53 40.11
C VAL A 602 17.69 16.23 41.02
N GLN A 603 18.16 17.07 41.94
CA GLN A 603 17.26 17.97 42.67
C GLN A 603 16.61 18.91 41.67
N PHE A 604 15.27 18.88 41.60
CA PHE A 604 14.52 19.69 40.66
C PHE A 604 14.76 21.20 40.83
N ASN A 605 15.16 21.67 42.02
CA ASN A 605 15.39 23.07 42.32
C ASN A 605 16.85 23.33 42.71
N MET A 606 17.62 24.01 41.86
CA MET A 606 19.02 24.37 42.12
C MET A 606 19.21 25.90 42.14
N LEU A 607 20.00 26.40 43.09
CA LEU A 607 20.46 27.79 43.05
C LEU A 607 21.68 27.88 42.13
N LEU A 608 21.60 28.74 41.13
CA LEU A 608 22.60 28.88 40.07
C LEU A 608 23.19 30.30 40.10
N PRO A 609 24.38 30.49 40.70
CA PRO A 609 25.00 31.81 40.76
C PRO A 609 25.47 32.24 39.36
N CYS A 610 25.07 33.45 38.94
CA CYS A 610 25.53 34.09 37.72
C CYS A 610 26.81 34.89 38.00
N GLN A 611 27.89 34.52 37.32
CA GLN A 611 29.22 35.12 37.42
C GLN A 611 29.54 36.04 36.25
#